data_AF-A0A8R1E2S0-F1
#
_entry.id   AF-A0A8R1E2S0-F1
#
_cell.length_a   1.000
_cell.length_b   1.000
_cell.length_c   1.000
_cell.angle_alpha   90.00
_cell.angle_beta   90.00
_cell.angle_gamma   90.00
#
_symmetry.space_group_name_H-M   'P 1'
#
loop_
_entity.id
_entity.type
_entity.pdbx_description
1 polymer ?
#
loop_
_entity_poly.entity_id
_entity_poly.type
_entity_poly.pdbx_seq_one_letter_code
_entity_poly.pdbx_strand_id
1 'polypeptide(L)'
;MADDSVTAKRVAIKKMQQPFVMTMSAKRAYREFILLTTIQHPNIIRLLNAFTPDSTLANFREVYLVMELMTHNLHEVIHRLR
;
A
#
# COMPACT_ATOMS: atom_id res chain seq x y z
N MET A 1 -2.70 1.09 10.46
CA MET A 1 -4.11 1.33 10.12
C MET A 1 -4.44 2.78 10.43
N ALA A 2 -5.35 3.38 9.68
CA ALA A 2 -5.83 4.74 9.90
C ALA A 2 -7.33 4.80 9.59
N ASP A 3 -8.00 5.83 10.07
CA ASP A 3 -9.40 6.10 9.75
C ASP A 3 -9.46 7.24 8.73
N ASP A 4 -10.08 6.99 7.58
CA ASP A 4 -10.32 8.00 6.56
C ASP A 4 -11.44 8.93 7.04
N SER A 5 -11.11 10.19 7.31
CA SER A 5 -12.06 11.17 7.83
C SER A 5 -13.15 11.59 6.83
N VAL A 6 -12.94 11.37 5.53
CA VAL A 6 -13.91 11.70 4.48
C VAL A 6 -14.93 10.58 4.31
N THR A 7 -14.46 9.33 4.31
CA THR A 7 -15.33 8.16 4.07
C THR A 7 -15.74 7.41 5.33
N ALA A 8 -15.16 7.76 6.49
CA ALA A 8 -15.27 7.05 7.76
C ALA A 8 -14.82 5.57 7.70
N LYS A 9 -14.08 5.17 6.65
CA LYS A 9 -13.60 3.80 6.48
C LYS A 9 -12.21 3.63 7.09
N ARG A 10 -11.98 2.48 7.71
CA ARG A 10 -10.64 2.08 8.16
C ARG A 10 -9.81 1.63 6.97
N VAL A 11 -8.57 2.10 6.89
CA VAL A 11 -7.64 1.83 5.78
C VAL A 11 -6.30 1.29 6.28
N ALA A 12 -5.65 0.52 5.44
CA ALA A 12 -4.24 0.14 5.60
C ALA A 12 -3.36 1.16 4.89
N ILE A 13 -2.27 1.58 5.53
CA ILE A 13 -1.29 2.48 4.91
C ILE A 13 0.06 1.77 4.92
N LYS A 14 0.61 1.52 3.73
CA LYS A 14 1.96 0.98 3.54
C LYS A 14 2.90 2.11 3.15
N LYS A 15 3.96 2.32 3.94
CA LYS A 15 5.05 3.25 3.62
C LYS A 15 6.14 2.52 2.83
N MET A 16 6.44 3.01 1.63
CA MET A 16 7.60 2.56 0.84
C MET A 16 8.75 3.53 1.09
N GLN A 17 9.69 3.14 1.95
CA GLN A 17 10.86 3.95 2.27
C GLN A 17 11.94 3.79 1.20
N GLN A 18 12.44 4.91 0.68
CA GLN A 18 13.58 4.96 -0.22
C GLN A 18 13.50 3.97 -1.40
N PRO A 19 12.34 3.82 -2.08
CA PRO A 19 12.18 2.76 -3.08
C PRO A 19 13.10 2.97 -4.29
N PHE A 20 13.62 4.18 -4.50
CA PHE A 20 14.40 4.56 -5.69
C PHE A 20 15.93 4.55 -5.49
N VAL A 21 16.43 4.10 -4.33
CA VAL A 21 17.88 4.08 -4.06
C VAL A 21 18.61 3.06 -4.94
N MET A 22 17.99 1.90 -5.18
CA MET A 22 18.54 0.87 -6.06
C MET A 22 17.58 0.60 -7.21
N THR A 23 18.11 0.43 -8.43
CA THR A 23 17.32 0.15 -9.63
C THR A 23 16.39 -1.06 -9.48
N MET A 24 16.84 -2.10 -8.79
CA MET A 24 16.01 -3.29 -8.54
C MET A 24 14.84 -3.01 -7.58
N SER A 25 15.09 -2.26 -6.50
CA SER A 25 14.03 -1.82 -5.58
C SER A 25 13.05 -0.89 -6.28
N ALA A 26 13.55 0.03 -7.12
CA ALA A 26 12.73 0.96 -7.88
C ALA A 26 11.78 0.22 -8.83
N LYS A 27 12.31 -0.76 -9.58
CA LYS A 27 11.51 -1.62 -10.46
C LYS A 27 10.46 -2.41 -9.68
N ARG A 28 10.81 -2.96 -8.51
CA ARG A 28 9.87 -3.70 -7.67
C ARG A 28 8.75 -2.80 -7.14
N ALA A 29 9.10 -1.61 -6.65
CA ALA A 29 8.14 -0.65 -6.13
C ALA A 29 7.18 -0.17 -7.22
N TYR A 30 7.72 0.15 -8.41
CA TYR A 30 6.90 0.52 -9.56
C TYR A 30 5.98 -0.61 -10.00
N ARG A 31 6.48 -1.85 -10.06
CA ARG A 31 5.65 -3.03 -10.39
C ARG A 31 4.53 -3.23 -9.38
N GLU A 32 4.81 -3.12 -8.08
CA GLU A 32 3.80 -3.22 -7.04
C GLU A 32 2.72 -2.14 -7.22
N PHE A 33 3.14 -0.88 -7.40
CA PHE A 33 2.24 0.24 -7.61
C PHE A 33 1.33 0.02 -8.82
N ILE A 34 1.90 -0.39 -9.96
CA ILE A 34 1.13 -0.65 -11.18
C ILE A 34 0.16 -1.82 -10.99
N LEU A 35 0.59 -2.95 -10.42
CA LEU A 35 -0.29 -4.10 -10.19
C LEU A 35 -1.47 -3.76 -9.29
N LEU A 36 -1.23 -3.00 -8.22
CA LEU A 36 -2.28 -2.56 -7.30
C LEU A 36 -3.24 -1.53 -7.94
N THR A 37 -2.80 -0.81 -8.96
CA THR A 37 -3.62 0.18 -9.69
C THR A 37 -4.43 -0.47 -10.81
N THR A 38 -3.88 -1.47 -11.50
CA THR A 38 -4.49 -2.05 -12.71
C THR A 38 -5.43 -3.22 -12.42
N ILE A 39 -5.20 -3.97 -11.36
CA ILE A 39 -6.02 -5.15 -11.04
C ILE A 39 -7.24 -4.73 -10.21
N GLN A 40 -8.43 -5.02 -10.73
CA GLN A 40 -9.71 -4.78 -10.05
C GLN A 40 -10.47 -6.09 -9.92
N HIS A 41 -10.41 -6.72 -8.74
CA HIS A 41 -11.07 -7.99 -8.48
C HIS A 41 -11.46 -8.09 -6.99
N PRO A 42 -12.64 -8.63 -6.64
CA PRO A 42 -13.11 -8.70 -5.25
C PRO A 42 -12.18 -9.46 -4.29
N ASN A 43 -11.36 -10.37 -4.80
CA ASN A 43 -10.40 -11.15 -4.01
C ASN A 43 -8.95 -10.64 -4.08
N ILE A 44 -8.73 -9.45 -4.65
CA ILE A 44 -7.40 -8.83 -4.75
C ILE A 44 -7.47 -7.48 -4.06
N ILE A 45 -6.53 -7.23 -3.15
CA ILE A 45 -6.47 -5.97 -2.39
C ILE A 45 -6.34 -4.77 -3.34
N ARG A 46 -7.19 -3.77 -3.14
CA ARG A 46 -7.22 -2.58 -3.99
C ARG A 46 -6.43 -1.42 -3.42
N LEU A 47 -5.75 -0.68 -4.31
CA LEU A 47 -5.24 0.66 -4.00
C LEU A 47 -6.41 1.66 -3.95
N LEU A 48 -6.56 2.32 -2.81
CA LEU A 48 -7.56 3.37 -2.60
C LEU A 48 -7.01 4.75 -2.95
N ASN A 49 -5.75 5.01 -2.60
CA ASN A 49 -5.05 6.26 -2.85
C ASN A 49 -3.54 6.02 -2.78
N ALA A 50 -2.74 6.92 -3.35
CA ALA A 50 -1.30 6.97 -3.14
C ALA A 50 -0.83 8.41 -3.09
N PHE A 51 0.10 8.70 -2.18
CA PHE A 51 0.62 10.05 -2.01
C PHE A 51 2.09 10.02 -1.56
N THR A 52 2.72 11.18 -1.66
CA THR A 52 4.04 11.45 -1.10
C THR A 52 3.96 12.79 -0.36
N PRO A 53 4.67 12.95 0.78
CA PRO A 53 4.83 14.26 1.40
C PRO A 53 5.81 15.15 0.62
N ASP A 54 6.58 14.59 -0.30
CA ASP A 54 7.60 15.31 -1.05
C ASP A 54 6.95 16.17 -2.14
N SER A 55 7.23 17.47 -2.11
CA SER A 55 6.67 18.45 -3.06
C SER A 55 7.43 18.56 -4.37
N THR A 56 8.63 17.97 -4.46
CA THR A 56 9.49 18.03 -5.63
C THR A 56 10.09 16.67 -5.95
N LEU A 57 10.35 16.43 -7.24
CA LEU A 57 10.97 15.19 -7.70
C LEU A 57 12.38 14.99 -7.13
N ALA A 58 13.13 16.07 -6.93
CA ALA A 58 14.49 16.01 -6.36
C ALA A 58 14.50 15.44 -4.94
N ASN A 59 13.41 15.61 -4.19
CA ASN A 59 13.27 15.12 -2.83
C ASN A 59 12.43 13.85 -2.71
N PHE A 60 11.92 13.31 -3.83
CA PHE A 60 11.01 12.18 -3.84
C PHE A 60 11.65 10.90 -3.30
N ARG A 61 11.38 10.61 -2.03
CA ARG A 61 12.04 9.56 -1.25
C ARG A 61 11.09 8.54 -0.71
N GLU A 62 9.81 8.88 -0.56
CA GLU A 62 8.83 7.97 0.01
C GLU A 62 7.48 8.08 -0.67
N VAL A 63 6.82 6.92 -0.73
CA VAL A 63 5.47 6.77 -1.27
C VAL A 63 4.63 6.06 -0.23
N TYR A 64 3.44 6.57 0.02
CA TYR A 64 2.44 5.98 0.89
C TYR A 64 1.32 5.41 0.04
N LEU A 65 1.07 4.11 0.20
CA LEU A 65 -0.02 3.40 -0.46
C LEU A 65 -1.15 3.20 0.53
N VAL A 66 -2.32 3.76 0.22
CA VAL A 66 -3.55 3.58 1.00
C VAL A 66 -4.35 2.45 0.36
N MET A 67 -4.66 1.43 1.13
CA MET A 67 -5.30 0.18 0.67
C MET A 67 -6.46 -0.21 1.58
N GLU A 68 -7.29 -1.12 1.10
CA GLU A 68 -8.34 -1.74 1.91
C GLU A 68 -7.74 -2.44 3.14
N LEU A 69 -8.36 -2.23 4.30
CA LEU A 69 -7.93 -2.88 5.53
C LEU A 69 -8.55 -4.28 5.63
N MET A 70 -7.70 -5.32 5.57
CA MET A 70 -8.11 -6.68 5.88
C MET A 70 -8.01 -6.94 7.38
N THR A 71 -8.99 -7.65 7.94
CA THR A 71 -9.12 -7.85 9.40
C THR A 71 -8.08 -8.81 9.97
N HIS A 72 -7.79 -9.89 9.25
CA HIS A 72 -6.84 -10.92 9.65
C HIS A 72 -6.10 -11.44 8.42
N ASN A 73 -4.86 -11.90 8.62
CA ASN A 73 -4.20 -12.73 7.62
C ASN A 73 -4.51 -14.21 7.89
N LEU A 74 -4.32 -15.04 6.86
CA LEU A 74 -4.65 -16.47 6.93
C LEU A 74 -3.82 -17.20 8.01
N HIS A 75 -2.56 -16.80 8.22
CA HIS A 75 -1.68 -17.41 9.21
C HIS A 75 -2.22 -17.23 10.63
N GLU A 76 -2.67 -16.02 10.98
CA GLU A 76 -3.33 -15.73 12.26
C GLU A 76 -4.61 -16.53 12.45
N VAL A 77 -5.45 -16.63 11.40
CA VAL A 77 -6.70 -17.39 11.46
C VAL A 77 -6.41 -18.86 11.74
N ILE A 78 -5.45 -19.46 11.03
CA ILE A 78 -5.06 -20.87 11.23
C ILE A 78 -4.54 -21.10 12.65
N HIS A 79 -3.74 -20.17 13.18
CA HIS A 79 -3.21 -20.29 14.54
C HIS A 79 -4.27 -20.18 15.63
N ARG A 80 -5.35 -19.41 15.42
CA ARG A 80 -6.46 -19.29 16.39
C ARG A 80 -7.40 -20.49 16.42
N LEU A 81 -7.37 -21.33 15.37
CA LEU A 81 -8.21 -22.53 15.24
C LEU A 81 -7.57 -23.78 15.83
N ARG A 82 -6.28 -23.71 16.20
CA ARG A 82 -5.54 -24.75 16.90
C ARG A 82 -5.53 -24.47 18.40
#